data_AF-A0A7K2D8S5-F1
#
_entry.id   AF-A0A7K2D8S5-F1
#
_cell.length_a   1.000
_cell.length_b   1.000
_cell.length_c   1.000
_cell.angle_alpha   90.00
_cell.angle_beta   90.00
_cell.angle_gamma   90.00
#
_symmetry.space_group_name_H-M   'P 1'
#
loop_
_entity.id
_entity.type
_entity.pdbx_description
1 polymer ?
#
loop_
_entity_poly.entity_id
_entity_poly.type
_entity_poly.pdbx_seq_one_letter_code
_entity_poly.pdbx_strand_id
1 'polypeptide(L)'
;FGPVGLYACMDGVTFETPRALAVSGARLLCNSLNSFARDEASLHVPVRAAENGVWVAAANKVGSLLPDGRAAEFAEALGVPAEALEGAGESQIVDPDGTVVAKAPPTGEAVVVADINLSRGRPQRLAGRRPRVYGPLAGTATATPTPAEADDVTVACVPGAQADPALKTACVPGARQDPELISDALQPPELIGEAFSAGARLVVLPELTPVPDGIPAGVMVVTTAKHDGQHVGEVWTAAGLVHEQAQIHSSDRHPDATRLGEGISLYPTPFGDMAVIVGDDHRHPETIRLAAVAGAHLVAVCWQPEHRWECDLGLVERAAENRVSLAACAPPGPLASTMLLDPPADSLWNPHRSSPFDGTINNPVCTVAGPDDGLLIGTLHPARAANREVSKDTDLVGGRSLAAAAVLSQPDPANWQQ
;
A
#
# COMPACT_ATOMS: atom_id res chain seq x y z
N PHE A 1 23.41 -11.59 -17.36
CA PHE A 1 22.06 -11.38 -16.78
C PHE A 1 22.10 -10.52 -15.51
N GLY A 2 23.23 -10.44 -14.79
CA GLY A 2 23.31 -9.67 -13.53
C GLY A 2 22.87 -10.51 -12.33
N PRO A 3 22.86 -9.95 -11.12
CA PRO A 3 22.46 -10.68 -9.92
C PRO A 3 20.96 -11.06 -9.98
N VAL A 4 20.66 -12.26 -9.52
CA VAL A 4 19.31 -12.80 -9.39
C VAL A 4 19.02 -12.98 -7.90
N GLY A 5 17.87 -12.48 -7.45
CA GLY A 5 17.37 -12.71 -6.09
C GLY A 5 16.41 -13.89 -6.08
N LEU A 6 16.52 -14.78 -5.09
CA LEU A 6 15.61 -15.92 -4.92
C LEU A 6 14.87 -15.77 -3.60
N TYR A 7 13.56 -15.96 -3.61
CA TYR A 7 12.72 -15.98 -2.42
C TYR A 7 11.57 -16.99 -2.58
N ALA A 8 10.94 -17.38 -1.48
CA ALA A 8 9.98 -18.47 -1.47
C ALA A 8 8.62 -18.04 -0.93
N CYS A 9 7.59 -18.19 -1.77
CA CYS A 9 6.18 -18.13 -1.40
C CYS A 9 5.85 -16.93 -0.50
N MET A 10 5.64 -17.20 0.80
CA MET A 10 5.27 -16.24 1.83
C MET A 10 6.23 -15.04 1.96
N ASP A 11 7.51 -15.23 1.63
CA ASP A 11 8.49 -14.13 1.58
C ASP A 11 8.09 -13.03 0.58
N GLY A 12 7.22 -13.34 -0.39
CA GLY A 12 6.72 -12.43 -1.41
C GLY A 12 5.46 -11.66 -1.06
N VAL A 13 4.74 -12.06 -0.01
CA VAL A 13 3.50 -11.41 0.44
C VAL A 13 3.80 -10.17 1.28
N THR A 14 5.03 -10.06 1.78
CA THR A 14 5.55 -8.85 2.43
C THR A 14 6.74 -8.32 1.64
N PHE A 15 6.97 -7.01 1.66
CA PHE A 15 7.97 -6.39 0.80
C PHE A 15 9.41 -6.66 1.25
N GLU A 16 9.65 -6.97 2.53
CA GLU A 16 10.98 -6.88 3.14
C GLU A 16 12.02 -7.71 2.38
N THR A 17 11.70 -8.98 2.08
CA THR A 17 12.61 -9.90 1.39
C THR A 17 12.86 -9.48 -0.08
N PRO A 18 11.82 -9.27 -0.93
CA PRO A 18 11.99 -8.73 -2.29
C PRO A 18 12.77 -7.42 -2.33
N ARG A 19 12.46 -6.50 -1.42
CA ARG A 19 13.12 -5.19 -1.30
C ARG A 19 14.59 -5.34 -0.94
N ALA A 20 14.92 -6.19 0.03
CA ALA A 20 16.30 -6.41 0.44
C ALA A 20 17.15 -7.03 -0.68
N LEU A 21 16.57 -7.95 -1.46
CA LEU A 21 17.22 -8.53 -2.64
C LEU A 21 17.46 -7.48 -3.73
N ALA A 22 16.48 -6.63 -4.01
CA ALA A 22 16.60 -5.55 -4.99
C ALA A 22 17.65 -4.51 -4.58
N VAL A 23 17.61 -4.04 -3.33
CA VAL A 23 18.63 -3.14 -2.75
C VAL A 23 20.03 -3.76 -2.84
N SER A 24 20.14 -5.09 -2.67
CA SER A 24 21.40 -5.84 -2.80
C SER A 24 21.89 -6.00 -4.24
N GLY A 25 21.17 -5.47 -5.24
CA GLY A 25 21.61 -5.44 -6.64
C GLY A 25 20.88 -6.42 -7.57
N ALA A 26 19.88 -7.16 -7.08
CA ALA A 26 19.11 -8.08 -7.92
C ALA A 26 18.36 -7.32 -9.01
N ARG A 27 18.41 -7.82 -10.25
CA ARG A 27 17.70 -7.27 -11.42
C ARG A 27 16.57 -8.16 -11.92
N LEU A 28 16.58 -9.40 -11.45
CA LEU A 28 15.53 -10.39 -11.61
C LEU A 28 15.29 -11.01 -10.24
N LEU A 29 14.07 -11.00 -9.76
CA LEU A 29 13.66 -11.77 -8.60
C LEU A 29 12.92 -13.02 -9.07
N CYS A 30 13.27 -14.19 -8.54
CA CYS A 30 12.56 -15.42 -8.81
C CYS A 30 11.83 -15.89 -7.55
N ASN A 31 10.52 -16.10 -7.69
CA ASN A 31 9.65 -16.60 -6.63
C ASN A 31 9.20 -18.02 -6.94
N SER A 32 9.46 -18.95 -6.01
CA SER A 32 8.85 -20.28 -6.04
C SER A 32 7.64 -20.29 -5.11
N LEU A 33 6.44 -20.37 -5.68
CA LEU A 33 5.16 -20.35 -4.99
C LEU A 33 4.60 -21.76 -4.78
N ASN A 34 3.95 -21.97 -3.64
CA ASN A 34 3.16 -23.16 -3.31
C ASN A 34 1.86 -22.69 -2.65
N SER A 35 1.03 -21.99 -3.42
CA SER A 35 -0.11 -21.24 -2.90
C SER A 35 -1.37 -21.50 -3.73
N PHE A 36 -2.50 -21.61 -3.05
CA PHE A 36 -3.84 -21.61 -3.65
C PHE A 36 -4.43 -20.19 -3.74
N ALA A 37 -3.73 -19.20 -3.18
CA ALA A 37 -4.21 -17.83 -3.07
C ALA A 37 -4.04 -17.10 -4.42
N ARG A 38 -5.14 -16.54 -4.93
CA ARG A 38 -5.19 -15.85 -6.23
C ARG A 38 -4.57 -14.46 -6.19
N ASP A 39 -4.52 -13.86 -5.01
CA ASP A 39 -3.88 -12.57 -4.75
C ASP A 39 -2.35 -12.61 -4.87
N GLU A 40 -1.73 -13.79 -4.87
CA GLU A 40 -0.32 -13.96 -5.29
C GLU A 40 -0.10 -13.43 -6.70
N ALA A 41 -0.95 -13.88 -7.64
CA ALA A 41 -0.78 -13.55 -9.04
C ALA A 41 -1.37 -12.17 -9.40
N SER A 42 -2.46 -11.76 -8.75
CA SER A 42 -3.14 -10.50 -9.06
C SER A 42 -2.56 -9.28 -8.36
N LEU A 43 -1.85 -9.44 -7.23
CA LEU A 43 -1.37 -8.32 -6.42
C LEU A 43 0.10 -8.46 -6.00
N HIS A 44 0.44 -9.49 -5.22
CA HIS A 44 1.75 -9.58 -4.55
C HIS A 44 2.92 -9.68 -5.53
N VAL A 45 2.87 -10.58 -6.51
CA VAL A 45 3.96 -10.72 -7.48
C VAL A 45 4.12 -9.47 -8.36
N PRO A 46 3.05 -8.88 -8.92
CA PRO A 46 3.16 -7.66 -9.71
C PRO A 46 3.75 -6.48 -8.94
N VAL A 47 3.29 -6.23 -7.70
CA VAL A 47 3.76 -5.09 -6.92
C VAL A 47 5.23 -5.24 -6.52
N ARG A 48 5.73 -6.47 -6.27
CA ARG A 48 7.17 -6.70 -6.00
C ARG A 48 8.04 -6.31 -7.18
N ALA A 49 7.56 -6.43 -8.41
CA ALA A 49 8.26 -5.96 -9.59
C ALA A 49 8.24 -4.42 -9.67
N ALA A 50 7.05 -3.83 -9.56
CA ALA A 50 6.82 -2.39 -9.72
C ALA A 50 7.54 -1.53 -8.65
N GLU A 51 7.39 -1.90 -7.37
CA GLU A 51 7.92 -1.12 -6.25
C GLU A 51 9.45 -1.13 -6.19
N ASN A 52 10.08 -2.19 -6.72
CA ASN A 52 11.52 -2.37 -6.75
C ASN A 52 12.14 -1.97 -8.09
N GLY A 53 11.34 -1.78 -9.14
CA GLY A 53 11.83 -1.43 -10.46
C GLY A 53 12.65 -2.55 -11.11
N VAL A 54 12.31 -3.80 -10.84
CA VAL A 54 13.05 -4.98 -11.33
C VAL A 54 12.11 -6.00 -11.94
N TRP A 55 12.64 -6.92 -12.74
CA TRP A 55 11.85 -8.02 -13.28
C TRP A 55 11.54 -9.04 -12.20
N VAL A 56 10.37 -9.69 -12.29
CA VAL A 56 10.01 -10.83 -11.45
C VAL A 56 9.58 -12.02 -12.31
N ALA A 57 10.07 -13.22 -11.98
CA ALA A 57 9.58 -14.48 -12.53
C ALA A 57 9.07 -15.36 -11.39
N ALA A 58 7.77 -15.60 -11.35
CA ALA A 58 7.12 -16.40 -10.32
C ALA A 58 6.53 -17.69 -10.90
N ALA A 59 6.79 -18.81 -10.24
CA ALA A 59 6.24 -20.10 -10.61
C ALA A 59 5.42 -20.67 -9.45
N ASN A 60 4.13 -20.92 -9.67
CA ASN A 60 3.23 -21.50 -8.69
C ASN A 60 2.77 -22.88 -9.11
N LYS A 61 2.43 -23.72 -8.13
CA LYS A 61 1.88 -25.04 -8.37
C LYS A 61 0.47 -24.98 -8.93
N VAL A 62 0.10 -26.06 -9.62
CA VAL A 62 -1.27 -26.40 -10.04
C VAL A 62 -1.67 -27.74 -9.44
N GLY A 63 -2.97 -27.98 -9.29
CA GLY A 63 -3.50 -29.23 -8.72
C GLY A 63 -3.36 -29.29 -7.19
N SER A 64 -3.57 -30.48 -6.61
CA SER A 64 -3.63 -30.63 -5.14
C SER A 64 -2.34 -30.18 -4.44
N LEU A 65 -2.47 -29.26 -3.48
CA LEU A 65 -1.38 -28.88 -2.56
C LEU A 65 -1.35 -29.75 -1.30
N LEU A 66 -2.41 -30.53 -1.08
CA LEU A 66 -2.62 -31.33 0.12
C LEU A 66 -2.29 -32.80 -0.13
N PRO A 67 -1.91 -33.56 0.93
CA PRO A 67 -1.78 -35.01 0.84
C PRO A 67 -3.06 -35.68 0.36
N ASP A 68 -2.92 -36.76 -0.39
CA ASP A 68 -4.03 -37.54 -0.95
C ASP A 68 -5.08 -37.88 0.11
N GLY A 69 -6.34 -37.64 -0.21
CA GLY A 69 -7.48 -37.96 0.65
C GLY A 69 -7.73 -36.98 1.81
N ARG A 70 -6.93 -35.92 1.98
CA ARG A 70 -7.12 -34.93 3.06
C ARG A 70 -7.83 -33.65 2.65
N ALA A 71 -8.12 -33.44 1.36
CA ALA A 71 -8.74 -32.20 0.88
C ALA A 71 -10.07 -31.87 1.58
N ALA A 72 -10.94 -32.87 1.80
CA ALA A 72 -12.22 -32.67 2.49
C ALA A 72 -12.05 -32.25 3.96
N GLU A 73 -11.07 -32.83 4.67
CA GLU A 73 -10.75 -32.50 6.06
C GLU A 73 -10.30 -31.03 6.19
N PHE A 74 -9.39 -30.59 5.32
CA PHE A 74 -8.92 -29.20 5.33
C PHE A 74 -9.99 -28.22 4.85
N ALA A 75 -10.78 -28.58 3.84
CA ALA A 75 -11.91 -27.79 3.36
C ALA A 75 -12.93 -27.54 4.48
N GLU A 76 -13.28 -28.58 5.23
CA GLU A 76 -14.18 -28.47 6.39
C GLU A 76 -13.56 -27.60 7.49
N ALA A 77 -12.29 -27.83 7.84
CA ALA A 77 -11.60 -27.07 8.88
C ALA A 77 -11.44 -25.57 8.55
N LEU A 78 -11.28 -25.24 7.26
CA LEU A 78 -11.13 -23.88 6.76
C LEU A 78 -12.46 -23.21 6.41
N GLY A 79 -13.55 -23.97 6.29
CA GLY A 79 -14.83 -23.46 5.81
C GLY A 79 -14.78 -23.00 4.34
N VAL A 80 -13.96 -23.64 3.51
CA VAL A 80 -13.79 -23.29 2.08
C VAL A 80 -14.00 -24.51 1.17
N PRO A 81 -14.35 -24.32 -0.12
CA PRO A 81 -14.47 -25.44 -1.06
C PRO A 81 -13.15 -26.19 -1.23
N ALA A 82 -13.20 -27.52 -1.38
CA ALA A 82 -11.99 -28.35 -1.50
C ALA A 82 -11.20 -28.03 -2.79
N GLU A 83 -11.90 -27.70 -3.87
CA GLU A 83 -11.34 -27.23 -5.13
C GLU A 83 -10.62 -25.87 -5.01
N ALA A 84 -10.92 -25.09 -3.97
CA ALA A 84 -10.24 -23.82 -3.69
C ALA A 84 -8.90 -24.01 -2.97
N LEU A 85 -8.53 -25.24 -2.63
CA LEU A 85 -7.26 -25.61 -1.99
C LEU A 85 -6.24 -26.20 -2.98
N GLU A 86 -6.53 -26.15 -4.27
CA GLU A 86 -5.59 -26.46 -5.33
C GLU A 86 -4.67 -25.27 -5.63
N GLY A 87 -3.46 -25.56 -6.11
CA GLY A 87 -2.51 -24.53 -6.50
C GLY A 87 -3.11 -23.59 -7.52
N ALA A 88 -2.98 -22.29 -7.29
CA ALA A 88 -3.63 -21.25 -8.09
C ALA A 88 -3.04 -21.13 -9.51
N GLY A 89 -1.94 -21.82 -9.82
CA GLY A 89 -1.28 -21.71 -11.11
C GLY A 89 -0.85 -20.27 -11.38
N GLU A 90 -1.16 -19.76 -12.57
CA GLU A 90 -0.97 -18.34 -12.90
C GLU A 90 0.49 -17.86 -12.77
N SER A 91 1.45 -18.79 -12.89
CA SER A 91 2.88 -18.51 -12.99
C SER A 91 3.14 -17.39 -14.01
N GLN A 92 3.97 -16.41 -13.67
CA GLN A 92 4.08 -15.20 -14.46
C GLN A 92 5.48 -14.61 -14.53
N ILE A 93 5.71 -13.89 -15.63
CA ILE A 93 6.88 -13.01 -15.82
C ILE A 93 6.35 -11.59 -15.84
N VAL A 94 6.89 -10.73 -14.97
CA VAL A 94 6.41 -9.36 -14.73
C VAL A 94 7.54 -8.37 -14.95
N ASP A 95 7.24 -7.28 -15.64
CA ASP A 95 8.17 -6.20 -15.91
C ASP A 95 8.32 -5.21 -14.74
N PRO A 96 9.33 -4.32 -14.78
CA PRO A 96 9.60 -3.32 -13.74
C PRO A 96 8.50 -2.28 -13.46
N ASP A 97 7.43 -2.22 -14.27
CA ASP A 97 6.28 -1.33 -14.04
C ASP A 97 5.08 -2.13 -13.50
N GLY A 98 5.25 -3.42 -13.21
CA GLY A 98 4.21 -4.32 -12.68
C GLY A 98 3.37 -4.98 -13.78
N THR A 99 3.73 -4.82 -15.05
CA THR A 99 2.97 -5.39 -16.17
C THR A 99 3.34 -6.86 -16.37
N VAL A 100 2.32 -7.72 -16.41
CA VAL A 100 2.49 -9.15 -16.69
C VAL A 100 2.73 -9.35 -18.18
N VAL A 101 3.93 -9.78 -18.56
CA VAL A 101 4.31 -10.00 -19.98
C VAL A 101 4.08 -11.43 -20.45
N ALA A 102 3.99 -12.38 -19.52
CA ALA A 102 3.59 -13.76 -19.80
C ALA A 102 2.94 -14.36 -18.55
N LYS A 103 1.85 -15.12 -18.73
CA LYS A 103 1.07 -15.72 -17.65
C LYS A 103 0.60 -17.12 -18.02
N ALA A 104 0.81 -18.08 -17.12
CA ALA A 104 0.33 -19.45 -17.25
C ALA A 104 -1.17 -19.53 -16.92
N PRO A 105 -1.89 -20.56 -17.38
CA PRO A 105 -3.27 -20.79 -16.94
C PRO A 105 -3.36 -21.04 -15.42
N PRO A 106 -4.55 -20.86 -14.83
CA PRO A 106 -4.78 -21.16 -13.41
C PRO A 106 -4.72 -22.67 -13.10
N THR A 107 -4.89 -23.53 -14.11
CA THR A 107 -4.86 -24.99 -13.96
C THR A 107 -4.10 -25.65 -15.11
N GLY A 108 -3.59 -26.86 -14.86
CA GLY A 108 -2.85 -27.66 -15.83
C GLY A 108 -1.37 -27.27 -15.96
N GLU A 109 -0.54 -28.23 -16.38
CA GLU A 109 0.88 -28.00 -16.59
C GLU A 109 1.11 -27.03 -17.74
N ALA A 110 2.01 -26.06 -17.53
CA ALA A 110 2.32 -25.05 -18.53
C ALA A 110 3.77 -24.59 -18.42
N VAL A 111 4.31 -24.14 -19.55
CA VAL A 111 5.58 -23.41 -19.63
C VAL A 111 5.27 -22.09 -20.31
N VAL A 112 5.59 -21.00 -19.63
CA VAL A 112 5.53 -19.64 -20.21
C VAL A 112 6.93 -19.11 -20.42
N VAL A 113 7.12 -18.38 -21.51
CA VAL A 113 8.43 -17.89 -21.95
C VAL A 113 8.26 -16.45 -22.40
N ALA A 114 9.22 -15.59 -22.03
CA ALA A 114 9.32 -14.22 -22.53
C ALA A 114 10.79 -13.83 -22.70
N ASP A 115 11.07 -13.07 -23.77
CA ASP A 115 12.36 -12.42 -23.94
C ASP A 115 12.40 -11.13 -23.11
N ILE A 116 13.20 -11.11 -22.05
CA ILE A 116 13.29 -9.97 -21.12
C ILE A 116 14.62 -9.23 -21.26
N ASN A 117 14.56 -7.90 -21.14
CA ASN A 117 15.76 -7.06 -21.08
C ASN A 117 16.01 -6.56 -19.66
N LEU A 118 16.94 -7.22 -18.97
CA LEU A 118 17.33 -6.90 -17.59
C LEU A 118 18.07 -5.55 -17.45
N SER A 119 18.41 -4.88 -18.55
CA SER A 119 18.92 -3.50 -18.50
C SER A 119 17.80 -2.46 -18.38
N ARG A 120 16.53 -2.83 -18.58
CA ARG A 120 15.38 -1.92 -18.53
C ARG A 120 14.75 -1.78 -17.14
N GLY A 121 15.53 -2.00 -16.08
CA GLY A 121 15.10 -1.74 -14.71
C GLY A 121 14.77 -0.26 -14.46
N ARG A 122 14.24 0.02 -13.28
CA ARG A 122 13.90 1.37 -12.79
C ARG A 122 14.66 1.62 -11.46
N PRO A 123 16.01 1.75 -11.49
CA PRO A 123 16.83 1.99 -10.29
C PRO A 123 16.31 3.13 -9.41
N GLN A 124 15.69 4.14 -10.02
CA GLN A 124 15.09 5.28 -9.33
C GLN A 124 13.99 4.89 -8.33
N ARG A 125 13.37 3.70 -8.44
CA ARG A 125 12.42 3.18 -7.45
C ARG A 125 13.07 2.86 -6.10
N LEU A 126 14.37 2.64 -6.11
CA LEU A 126 15.21 2.43 -4.92
C LEU A 126 15.94 3.72 -4.51
N ALA A 127 16.05 4.70 -5.42
CA ALA A 127 16.58 6.00 -5.10
C ALA A 127 15.67 6.72 -4.07
N GLY A 128 16.25 7.62 -3.27
CA GLY A 128 15.50 8.37 -2.25
C GLY A 128 15.17 7.60 -0.98
N ARG A 129 15.43 6.28 -0.91
CA ARG A 129 15.33 5.50 0.33
C ARG A 129 16.14 6.16 1.45
N ARG A 130 15.66 6.01 2.69
CA ARG A 130 16.30 6.54 3.90
C ARG A 130 16.56 5.46 4.95
N PRO A 131 17.53 4.56 4.74
CA PRO A 131 17.83 3.48 5.68
C PRO A 131 17.97 3.91 7.14
N ARG A 132 18.52 5.10 7.38
CA ARG A 132 18.71 5.68 8.73
C ARG A 132 17.41 5.81 9.56
N VAL A 133 16.24 5.91 8.92
CA VAL A 133 14.95 6.00 9.64
C VAL A 133 14.22 4.65 9.72
N TYR A 134 14.72 3.62 9.03
CA TYR A 134 14.11 2.29 8.98
C TYR A 134 14.55 1.37 10.13
N GLY A 135 15.38 1.86 11.05
CA GLY A 135 15.86 1.11 12.22
C GLY A 135 14.77 0.33 12.98
N PRO A 136 13.57 0.90 13.24
CA PRO A 136 12.50 0.17 13.92
C PRO A 136 12.06 -1.12 13.21
N LEU A 137 12.21 -1.21 11.88
CA LEU A 137 11.83 -2.40 11.11
C LEU A 137 12.68 -3.62 11.48
N ALA A 138 13.95 -3.40 11.83
CA ALA A 138 14.90 -4.46 12.17
C ALA A 138 14.72 -5.01 13.60
N GLY A 139 13.93 -4.34 14.44
CA GLY A 139 13.67 -4.79 15.81
C GLY A 139 12.63 -5.91 15.88
N THR A 140 12.62 -6.71 16.96
CA THR A 140 11.57 -7.70 17.23
C THR A 140 10.30 -7.07 17.80
N ALA A 141 10.37 -5.81 18.24
CA ALA A 141 9.24 -5.10 18.80
C ALA A 141 8.24 -4.76 17.69
N THR A 142 6.99 -5.17 17.91
CA THR A 142 5.82 -4.78 17.12
C THR A 142 4.75 -4.41 18.12
N ALA A 143 4.22 -3.20 18.05
CA ALA A 143 3.13 -2.80 18.91
C ALA A 143 1.86 -3.56 18.49
N THR A 144 1.20 -4.18 19.46
CA THR A 144 -0.16 -4.69 19.25
C THR A 144 -1.09 -3.48 19.20
N PRO A 145 -1.86 -3.29 18.10
CA PRO A 145 -2.84 -2.22 18.03
C PRO A 145 -3.80 -2.30 19.23
N THR A 146 -3.91 -1.23 20.02
CA THR A 146 -4.79 -1.20 21.18
C THR A 146 -6.25 -1.18 20.75
N PRO A 147 -7.18 -1.88 21.43
CA PRO A 147 -8.59 -1.85 21.06
C PRO A 147 -9.12 -0.42 20.88
N ALA A 148 -9.68 -0.13 19.72
CA ALA A 148 -10.33 1.14 19.42
C ALA A 148 -11.64 1.28 20.21
N GLU A 149 -12.08 2.51 20.49
CA GLU A 149 -13.38 2.75 21.14
C GLU A 149 -14.56 2.48 20.17
N ALA A 150 -14.33 2.68 18.88
CA ALA A 150 -15.26 2.38 17.80
C ALA A 150 -14.62 1.40 16.79
N ASP A 151 -15.39 0.39 16.39
CA ASP A 151 -14.95 -0.63 15.44
C ASP A 151 -14.83 -0.11 14.01
N ASP A 152 -15.59 0.93 13.69
CA ASP A 152 -15.70 1.52 12.36
C ASP A 152 -15.75 3.05 12.38
N VAL A 153 -15.53 3.64 11.20
CA VAL A 153 -15.59 5.08 10.98
C VAL A 153 -16.09 5.39 9.57
N THR A 154 -17.04 6.32 9.46
CA THR A 154 -17.41 6.94 8.18
C THR A 154 -16.33 7.93 7.77
N VAL A 155 -15.71 7.66 6.62
CA VAL A 155 -14.63 8.45 6.04
C VAL A 155 -15.11 9.08 4.74
N ALA A 156 -14.74 10.34 4.54
CA ALA A 156 -14.89 11.02 3.26
C ALA A 156 -13.51 11.38 2.70
N CYS A 157 -13.26 11.03 1.45
CA CYS A 157 -12.19 11.63 0.66
C CYS A 157 -12.82 12.69 -0.25
N VAL A 158 -12.24 13.90 -0.31
CA VAL A 158 -12.79 15.00 -1.13
C VAL A 158 -11.80 15.37 -2.25
N PRO A 159 -11.68 14.54 -3.31
CA PRO A 159 -10.83 14.83 -4.47
C PRO A 159 -11.03 16.25 -4.98
N GLY A 160 -12.28 16.68 -5.09
CA GLY A 160 -12.64 17.96 -5.69
C GLY A 160 -12.20 19.19 -4.89
N ALA A 161 -11.68 19.04 -3.68
CA ALA A 161 -11.20 20.17 -2.89
C ALA A 161 -9.93 20.77 -3.52
N GLN A 162 -9.95 22.07 -3.80
CA GLN A 162 -8.87 22.74 -4.54
C GLN A 162 -7.52 22.64 -3.83
N ALA A 163 -6.56 21.98 -4.49
CA ALA A 163 -5.15 22.05 -4.13
C ALA A 163 -4.54 23.39 -4.62
N ASP A 164 -3.44 23.83 -4.00
CA ASP A 164 -2.70 25.03 -4.42
C ASP A 164 -2.39 24.98 -5.93
N PRO A 165 -2.79 26.00 -6.73
CA PRO A 165 -2.52 26.06 -8.17
C PRO A 165 -1.03 25.97 -8.55
N ALA A 166 -0.09 26.11 -7.61
CA ALA A 166 1.35 25.88 -7.83
C ALA A 166 1.71 24.42 -8.19
N LEU A 167 0.86 23.43 -7.87
CA LEU A 167 1.04 22.02 -8.25
C LEU A 167 0.91 21.75 -9.76
N LYS A 168 0.45 22.73 -10.56
CA LYS A 168 0.28 22.59 -12.02
C LYS A 168 1.59 22.37 -12.79
N THR A 169 2.76 22.46 -12.15
CA THR A 169 4.06 22.50 -12.85
C THR A 169 5.22 21.95 -12.03
N ALA A 170 5.23 20.64 -11.74
CA ALA A 170 6.46 19.94 -11.38
C ALA A 170 6.73 18.80 -12.38
N CYS A 171 6.99 19.17 -13.63
CA CYS A 171 7.50 18.24 -14.64
C CYS A 171 8.97 17.94 -14.36
N VAL A 172 9.30 16.69 -14.01
CA VAL A 172 10.69 16.22 -14.02
C VAL A 172 11.14 16.04 -15.47
N PRO A 173 12.24 16.69 -15.93
CA PRO A 173 12.77 16.46 -17.26
C PRO A 173 13.25 15.01 -17.42
N GLY A 174 12.60 14.22 -18.28
CA GLY A 174 13.05 12.87 -18.66
C GLY A 174 12.15 11.71 -18.24
N ALA A 175 11.11 11.94 -17.43
CA ALA A 175 10.06 10.94 -17.25
C ALA A 175 9.23 10.82 -18.54
N ARG A 176 9.05 9.60 -19.07
CA ARG A 176 7.99 9.35 -20.04
C ARG A 176 6.67 9.56 -19.32
N GLN A 177 6.05 10.71 -19.54
CA GLN A 177 4.69 10.97 -19.11
C GLN A 177 3.77 9.97 -19.82
N ASP A 178 2.87 9.33 -19.07
CA ASP A 178 1.67 8.79 -19.69
C ASP A 178 0.80 10.00 -20.09
N PRO A 179 0.56 10.24 -21.40
CA PRO A 179 -0.07 11.48 -21.89
C PRO A 179 -1.50 11.72 -21.40
N GLU A 180 -2.12 10.76 -20.72
CA GLU A 180 -3.51 10.85 -20.28
C GLU A 180 -3.68 11.65 -18.97
N LEU A 181 -2.62 11.91 -18.21
CA LEU A 181 -2.61 12.20 -16.76
C LEU A 181 -3.00 13.61 -16.25
N ILE A 182 -3.43 14.54 -17.10
CA ILE A 182 -3.75 15.93 -16.66
C ILE A 182 -5.26 16.16 -16.75
N SER A 183 -5.94 16.24 -15.61
CA SER A 183 -7.32 16.72 -15.51
C SER A 183 -7.35 18.17 -15.01
N ASP A 184 -8.07 19.03 -15.73
CA ASP A 184 -8.32 20.44 -15.40
C ASP A 184 -9.52 20.64 -14.44
N ALA A 185 -10.02 19.58 -13.80
CA ALA A 185 -11.24 19.62 -13.00
C ALA A 185 -11.06 20.39 -11.68
N LEU A 186 -11.27 21.70 -11.72
CA LEU A 186 -11.59 22.53 -10.56
C LEU A 186 -12.97 22.15 -10.03
N GLN A 187 -13.06 21.65 -8.80
CA GLN A 187 -14.34 21.47 -8.10
C GLN A 187 -14.42 22.38 -6.86
N PRO A 188 -15.65 22.74 -6.42
CA PRO A 188 -15.84 23.79 -5.42
C PRO A 188 -15.63 23.30 -3.96
N PRO A 189 -15.28 24.20 -3.03
CA PRO A 189 -15.11 23.90 -1.60
C PRO A 189 -16.37 23.41 -0.86
N GLU A 190 -17.53 23.42 -1.52
CA GLU A 190 -18.83 23.00 -0.95
C GLU A 190 -18.87 21.50 -0.58
N LEU A 191 -18.08 20.67 -1.26
CA LEU A 191 -18.04 19.21 -1.06
C LEU A 191 -17.55 18.79 0.33
N ILE A 192 -16.74 19.63 0.99
CA ILE A 192 -16.31 19.39 2.37
C ILE A 192 -17.52 19.51 3.32
N GLY A 193 -18.41 20.47 3.07
CA GLY A 193 -19.66 20.62 3.81
C GLY A 193 -20.61 19.43 3.59
N GLU A 194 -20.64 18.88 2.38
CA GLU A 194 -21.40 17.65 2.08
C GLU A 194 -20.85 16.44 2.85
N ALA A 195 -19.53 16.27 2.91
CA ALA A 195 -18.88 15.22 3.70
C ALA A 195 -19.28 15.30 5.18
N PHE A 196 -19.29 16.51 5.76
CA PHE A 196 -19.76 16.72 7.13
C PHE A 196 -21.25 16.37 7.30
N SER A 197 -22.08 16.80 6.34
CA SER A 197 -23.53 16.53 6.36
C SER A 197 -23.85 15.05 6.23
N ALA A 198 -22.99 14.28 5.58
CA ALA A 198 -23.07 12.83 5.46
C ALA A 198 -22.59 12.07 6.72
N GLY A 199 -22.15 12.80 7.76
CA GLY A 199 -21.71 12.19 9.02
C GLY A 199 -20.28 11.66 9.01
N ALA A 200 -19.45 12.08 8.05
CA ALA A 200 -18.04 11.72 8.05
C ALA A 200 -17.35 12.20 9.34
N ARG A 201 -16.68 11.30 10.04
CA ARG A 201 -15.88 11.61 11.23
C ARG A 201 -14.40 11.80 10.91
N LEU A 202 -13.98 11.33 9.74
CA LEU A 202 -12.68 11.58 9.15
C LEU A 202 -12.87 12.08 7.72
N VAL A 203 -12.24 13.20 7.39
CA VAL A 203 -12.18 13.75 6.04
C VAL A 203 -10.73 13.81 5.61
N VAL A 204 -10.38 13.16 4.49
CA VAL A 204 -9.03 13.19 3.91
C VAL A 204 -9.07 14.03 2.64
N LEU A 205 -8.16 14.98 2.53
CA LEU A 205 -8.05 15.90 1.39
C LEU A 205 -6.82 15.58 0.54
N PRO A 206 -6.78 16.02 -0.73
CA PRO A 206 -5.57 16.02 -1.53
C PRO A 206 -4.41 16.81 -0.88
N GLU A 207 -3.21 16.64 -1.42
CA GLU A 207 -2.04 17.43 -1.01
C GLU A 207 -2.30 18.93 -1.18
N LEU A 208 -1.85 19.72 -0.20
CA LEU A 208 -1.87 21.19 -0.22
C LEU A 208 -3.27 21.79 -0.43
N THR A 209 -4.32 21.06 -0.05
CA THR A 209 -5.67 21.60 0.04
C THR A 209 -5.81 22.40 1.34
N PRO A 210 -6.25 23.68 1.29
CA PRO A 210 -6.44 24.46 2.51
C PRO A 210 -7.44 23.81 3.48
N VAL A 211 -7.15 23.89 4.78
CA VAL A 211 -8.09 23.52 5.83
C VAL A 211 -9.37 24.38 5.73
N PRO A 212 -10.58 23.82 5.90
CA PRO A 212 -11.82 24.59 5.88
C PRO A 212 -11.91 25.55 7.08
N ASP A 213 -12.59 26.69 6.90
CA ASP A 213 -12.78 27.73 7.94
C ASP A 213 -13.53 27.22 9.19
N GLY A 214 -14.24 26.10 9.09
CA GLY A 214 -14.97 25.49 10.19
C GLY A 214 -14.99 23.97 10.10
N ILE A 215 -14.61 23.31 11.20
CA ILE A 215 -14.67 21.86 11.35
C ILE A 215 -15.69 21.54 12.47
N PRO A 216 -16.70 20.70 12.21
CA PRO A 216 -17.65 20.28 13.25
C PRO A 216 -16.97 19.53 14.39
N ALA A 217 -17.56 19.61 15.60
CA ALA A 217 -17.07 18.84 16.75
C ALA A 217 -17.12 17.33 16.46
N GLY A 218 -16.05 16.61 16.79
CA GLY A 218 -15.94 15.17 16.58
C GLY A 218 -15.52 14.75 15.16
N VAL A 219 -15.24 15.71 14.27
CA VAL A 219 -14.69 15.47 12.93
C VAL A 219 -13.21 15.83 12.89
N MET A 220 -12.42 14.99 12.21
CA MET A 220 -11.02 15.26 11.88
C MET A 220 -10.88 15.51 10.38
N VAL A 221 -10.07 16.50 10.01
CA VAL A 221 -9.70 16.79 8.61
C VAL A 221 -8.19 16.56 8.47
N VAL A 222 -7.79 15.74 7.50
CA VAL A 222 -6.38 15.46 7.19
C VAL A 222 -6.03 16.09 5.85
N THR A 223 -4.96 16.86 5.83
CA THR A 223 -4.42 17.48 4.60
C THR A 223 -2.90 17.64 4.73
N THR A 224 -2.27 18.34 3.80
CA THR A 224 -0.85 18.70 3.90
C THR A 224 -0.64 20.19 3.71
N ALA A 225 0.44 20.71 4.27
CA ALA A 225 0.88 22.08 4.13
C ALA A 225 2.39 22.17 3.93
N LYS A 226 2.85 23.32 3.45
CA LYS A 226 4.26 23.66 3.37
C LYS A 226 4.58 24.84 4.26
N HIS A 227 5.54 24.67 5.15
CA HIS A 227 6.07 25.75 5.97
C HIS A 227 7.52 25.46 6.37
N ASP A 228 8.31 26.52 6.50
CA ASP A 228 9.72 26.49 6.92
C ASP A 228 10.60 25.46 6.18
N GLY A 229 10.34 25.21 4.89
CA GLY A 229 11.09 24.23 4.10
C GLY A 229 10.77 22.77 4.43
N GLN A 230 9.59 22.50 5.00
CA GLN A 230 9.01 21.17 5.19
C GLN A 230 7.74 21.04 4.36
N HIS A 231 7.46 19.81 3.93
CA HIS A 231 6.12 19.39 3.54
C HIS A 231 5.59 18.52 4.67
N VAL A 232 4.46 18.88 5.26
CA VAL A 232 3.92 18.23 6.45
C VAL A 232 2.48 17.79 6.22
N GLY A 233 2.13 16.61 6.70
CA GLY A 233 0.75 16.18 6.86
C GLY A 233 0.20 16.72 8.18
N GLU A 234 -1.02 17.21 8.15
CA GLU A 234 -1.66 17.89 9.26
C GLU A 234 -3.00 17.24 9.58
N VAL A 235 -3.32 17.10 10.87
CA VAL A 235 -4.65 16.70 11.35
C VAL A 235 -5.28 17.88 12.08
N TRP A 236 -6.45 18.30 11.61
CA TRP A 236 -7.21 19.41 12.14
C TRP A 236 -8.53 18.95 12.74
N THR A 237 -8.96 19.63 13.81
CA THR A 237 -10.26 19.46 14.45
C THR A 237 -10.91 20.81 14.67
N ALA A 238 -12.13 20.83 15.25
CA ALA A 238 -12.75 22.05 15.74
C ALA A 238 -11.88 22.85 16.74
N ALA A 239 -10.89 22.21 17.38
CA ALA A 239 -9.95 22.85 18.30
C ALA A 239 -8.69 23.43 17.60
N GLY A 240 -8.56 23.26 16.28
CA GLY A 240 -7.38 23.62 15.50
C GLY A 240 -6.50 22.41 15.15
N LEU A 241 -5.24 22.69 14.83
CA LEU A 241 -4.22 21.69 14.50
C LEU A 241 -3.88 20.85 15.73
N VAL A 242 -3.97 19.53 15.61
CA VAL A 242 -3.76 18.58 16.72
C VAL A 242 -2.62 17.59 16.47
N HIS A 243 -2.19 17.42 15.22
CA HIS A 243 -1.08 16.54 14.86
C HIS A 243 -0.41 16.99 13.57
N GLU A 244 0.91 16.77 13.49
CA GLU A 244 1.72 16.97 12.29
C GLU A 244 2.66 15.79 12.06
N GLN A 245 2.85 15.42 10.80
CA GLN A 245 3.82 14.44 10.34
C GLN A 245 4.66 15.06 9.22
N ALA A 246 5.96 15.23 9.44
CA ALA A 246 6.84 15.70 8.37
C ALA A 246 7.09 14.62 7.31
N GLN A 247 7.12 15.00 6.03
CA GLN A 247 7.50 14.12 4.93
C GLN A 247 8.89 13.51 5.19
N ILE A 248 9.00 12.20 5.07
CA ILE A 248 10.21 11.44 5.41
C ILE A 248 11.18 11.43 4.23
N HIS A 249 10.72 11.17 3.02
CA HIS A 249 11.57 11.01 1.84
C HIS A 249 11.62 12.30 1.04
N SER A 250 12.69 12.50 0.27
CA SER A 250 12.75 13.60 -0.69
C SER A 250 11.75 13.35 -1.82
N SER A 251 11.05 14.38 -2.26
CA SER A 251 10.15 14.32 -3.42
C SER A 251 10.57 15.34 -4.46
N ASP A 252 10.68 14.91 -5.71
CA ASP A 252 10.96 15.80 -6.84
C ASP A 252 9.82 16.79 -7.10
N ARG A 253 8.59 16.50 -6.62
CA ARG A 253 7.45 17.44 -6.65
C ARG A 253 7.60 18.57 -5.64
N HIS A 254 8.36 18.35 -4.58
CA HIS A 254 8.54 19.30 -3.49
C HIS A 254 10.04 19.54 -3.22
N PRO A 255 10.76 20.09 -4.21
CA PRO A 255 12.21 20.32 -4.09
C PRO A 255 12.55 21.38 -3.02
N ASP A 256 11.57 22.19 -2.62
CA ASP A 256 11.62 23.17 -1.54
C ASP A 256 11.49 22.55 -0.13
N ALA A 257 11.00 21.30 -0.03
CA ALA A 257 10.94 20.55 1.21
C ALA A 257 12.32 19.96 1.57
N THR A 258 13.22 20.83 2.01
CA THR A 258 14.62 20.51 2.33
C THR A 258 14.81 19.92 3.74
N ARG A 259 13.85 20.10 4.65
CA ARG A 259 13.87 19.53 5.99
C ARG A 259 12.88 18.36 6.04
N LEU A 260 13.41 17.16 6.21
CA LEU A 260 12.61 15.93 6.20
C LEU A 260 12.42 15.37 7.62
N GLY A 261 11.33 14.63 7.82
CA GLY A 261 11.03 13.89 9.05
C GLY A 261 12.03 12.77 9.32
N GLU A 262 12.14 12.35 10.58
CA GLU A 262 13.07 11.30 11.03
C GLU A 262 12.37 10.01 11.48
N GLY A 263 11.05 9.92 11.28
CA GLY A 263 10.25 8.76 11.64
C GLY A 263 8.76 9.01 11.42
N ILE A 264 7.96 8.01 11.78
CA ILE A 264 6.50 8.07 11.77
C ILE A 264 5.99 8.26 13.20
N SER A 265 5.06 9.19 13.39
CA SER A 265 4.28 9.34 14.62
C SER A 265 2.82 8.97 14.39
N LEU A 266 2.18 8.42 15.42
CA LEU A 266 0.76 8.10 15.40
C LEU A 266 -0.03 9.16 16.17
N TYR A 267 -1.23 9.44 15.70
CA TYR A 267 -2.22 10.26 16.38
C TYR A 267 -3.36 9.37 16.90
N PRO A 268 -3.62 9.33 18.23
CA PRO A 268 -4.73 8.58 18.78
C PRO A 268 -6.07 9.14 18.33
N THR A 269 -6.98 8.27 17.91
CA THR A 269 -8.36 8.63 17.58
C THR A 269 -9.35 7.70 18.27
N PRO A 270 -10.64 8.05 18.37
CA PRO A 270 -11.65 7.15 18.92
C PRO A 270 -11.80 5.83 18.14
N PHE A 271 -11.38 5.77 16.88
CA PHE A 271 -11.42 4.57 16.04
C PHE A 271 -10.01 3.97 15.82
N GLY A 272 -9.07 4.24 16.72
CA GLY A 272 -7.72 3.67 16.72
C GLY A 272 -6.62 4.64 16.29
N ASP A 273 -5.37 4.26 16.53
CA ASP A 273 -4.20 5.08 16.19
C ASP A 273 -4.06 5.27 14.68
N MET A 274 -3.92 6.52 14.24
CA MET A 274 -3.83 6.91 12.84
C MET A 274 -2.43 7.42 12.48
N ALA A 275 -1.87 6.98 11.36
CA ALA A 275 -0.71 7.60 10.74
C ALA A 275 -1.14 8.49 9.56
N VAL A 276 -0.42 9.58 9.32
CA VAL A 276 -0.56 10.40 8.11
C VAL A 276 0.65 10.14 7.21
N ILE A 277 0.41 9.88 5.92
CA ILE A 277 1.45 9.64 4.92
C ILE A 277 1.40 10.78 3.91
N VAL A 278 2.56 11.40 3.71
CA VAL A 278 2.68 12.70 3.05
C VAL A 278 3.25 12.53 1.65
N GLY A 279 2.45 12.84 0.63
CA GLY A 279 2.86 12.83 -0.76
C GLY A 279 3.52 11.52 -1.17
N ASP A 280 4.76 11.59 -1.62
CA ASP A 280 5.52 10.45 -2.18
C ASP A 280 5.99 9.43 -1.14
N ASP A 281 5.81 9.67 0.16
CA ASP A 281 6.21 8.72 1.20
C ASP A 281 5.55 7.35 1.06
N HIS A 282 4.36 7.27 0.45
CA HIS A 282 3.63 6.02 0.20
C HIS A 282 4.36 5.06 -0.77
N ARG A 283 5.23 5.60 -1.65
CA ARG A 283 6.00 4.83 -2.63
C ARG A 283 7.02 3.91 -1.96
N HIS A 284 7.49 4.32 -0.79
CA HIS A 284 8.43 3.56 0.02
C HIS A 284 7.63 2.60 0.91
N PRO A 285 7.65 1.27 0.65
CA PRO A 285 6.95 0.31 1.51
C PRO A 285 7.34 0.43 2.98
N GLU A 286 8.59 0.83 3.24
CA GLU A 286 9.11 1.04 4.57
C GLU A 286 8.27 2.03 5.39
N THR A 287 7.67 3.06 4.77
CA THR A 287 6.91 4.11 5.47
C THR A 287 5.66 3.56 6.16
N ILE A 288 4.79 2.87 5.41
CA ILE A 288 3.55 2.33 5.97
C ILE A 288 3.85 1.14 6.88
N ARG A 289 4.93 0.40 6.61
CA ARG A 289 5.42 -0.63 7.53
C ARG A 289 5.85 -0.05 8.88
N LEU A 290 6.52 1.10 8.91
CA LEU A 290 6.88 1.77 10.17
C LEU A 290 5.61 2.14 10.98
N ALA A 291 4.56 2.64 10.31
CA ALA A 291 3.28 2.92 10.95
C ALA A 291 2.65 1.64 11.53
N ALA A 292 2.63 0.55 10.75
CA ALA A 292 2.05 -0.72 11.17
C ALA A 292 2.79 -1.34 12.35
N VAL A 293 4.13 -1.30 12.35
CA VAL A 293 4.98 -1.75 13.47
C VAL A 293 4.76 -0.91 14.72
N ALA A 294 4.47 0.38 14.56
CA ALA A 294 4.11 1.29 15.65
C ALA A 294 2.68 1.07 16.19
N GLY A 295 1.86 0.23 15.55
CA GLY A 295 0.51 -0.12 16.00
C GLY A 295 -0.62 0.64 15.29
N ALA A 296 -0.35 1.27 14.14
CA ALA A 296 -1.38 2.00 13.39
C ALA A 296 -2.56 1.10 13.01
N HIS A 297 -3.77 1.59 13.24
CA HIS A 297 -5.02 0.99 12.79
C HIS A 297 -5.42 1.51 11.41
N LEU A 298 -5.20 2.81 11.22
CA LEU A 298 -5.62 3.57 10.07
C LEU A 298 -4.45 4.37 9.50
N VAL A 299 -4.44 4.51 8.19
CA VAL A 299 -3.48 5.34 7.46
C VAL A 299 -4.25 6.33 6.58
N ALA A 300 -4.03 7.62 6.77
CA ALA A 300 -4.52 8.66 5.87
C ALA A 300 -3.39 9.07 4.92
N VAL A 301 -3.64 9.01 3.61
CA VAL A 301 -2.66 9.33 2.58
C VAL A 301 -3.17 10.53 1.78
N CYS A 302 -2.48 11.66 1.93
CA CYS A 302 -2.70 12.85 1.12
C CYS A 302 -1.65 12.82 0.01
N TRP A 303 -2.07 12.60 -1.23
CA TRP A 303 -1.12 12.32 -2.32
C TRP A 303 -1.60 12.77 -3.70
N GLN A 304 -0.67 12.79 -4.64
CA GLN A 304 -0.94 12.87 -6.07
C GLN A 304 -0.24 11.70 -6.78
N PRO A 305 -0.97 10.88 -7.55
CA PRO A 305 -0.36 9.77 -8.28
C PRO A 305 0.45 10.28 -9.48
N GLU A 306 1.55 9.61 -9.82
CA GLU A 306 2.28 9.84 -11.08
C GLU A 306 2.27 8.63 -12.00
N HIS A 307 2.17 7.43 -11.42
CA HIS A 307 2.17 6.20 -12.17
C HIS A 307 1.01 5.30 -11.74
N ARG A 308 0.43 4.62 -12.74
CA ARG A 308 -0.68 3.69 -12.54
C ARG A 308 -0.39 2.59 -11.50
N TRP A 309 0.84 2.08 -11.43
CA TRP A 309 1.18 1.03 -10.45
C TRP A 309 1.03 1.51 -9.00
N GLU A 310 1.16 2.81 -8.70
CA GLU A 310 0.98 3.34 -7.34
C GLU A 310 -0.47 3.15 -6.88
N CYS A 311 -1.42 3.33 -7.80
CA CYS A 311 -2.85 3.16 -7.59
C CYS A 311 -3.28 1.69 -7.63
N ASP A 312 -2.93 0.99 -8.72
CA ASP A 312 -3.48 -0.34 -9.02
C ASP A 312 -2.84 -1.44 -8.15
N LEU A 313 -1.61 -1.21 -7.67
CA LEU A 313 -0.81 -2.21 -6.96
C LEU A 313 -0.25 -1.69 -5.64
N GLY A 314 0.37 -0.50 -5.66
CA GLY A 314 1.14 0.06 -4.56
C GLY A 314 0.32 0.22 -3.29
N LEU A 315 -0.61 1.18 -3.25
CA LEU A 315 -1.42 1.44 -2.05
C LEU A 315 -2.27 0.24 -1.63
N VAL A 316 -2.79 -0.53 -2.60
CA VAL A 316 -3.53 -1.77 -2.36
C VAL A 316 -2.67 -2.75 -1.57
N GLU A 317 -1.43 -2.98 -2.01
CA GLU A 317 -0.50 -3.84 -1.28
C GLU A 317 -0.11 -3.25 0.08
N ARG A 318 0.09 -1.93 0.19
CA ARG A 318 0.41 -1.32 1.50
C ARG A 318 -0.69 -1.55 2.52
N ALA A 319 -1.96 -1.48 2.12
CA ALA A 319 -3.07 -1.84 2.99
C ALA A 319 -3.07 -3.35 3.30
N ALA A 320 -2.88 -4.20 2.28
CA ALA A 320 -2.86 -5.64 2.40
C ALA A 320 -1.73 -6.15 3.32
N GLU A 321 -0.47 -5.91 2.95
CA GLU A 321 0.72 -6.48 3.61
C GLU A 321 0.88 -5.99 5.05
N ASN A 322 0.28 -4.84 5.38
CA ASN A 322 0.28 -4.29 6.73
C ASN A 322 -1.04 -4.53 7.47
N ARG A 323 -2.09 -5.01 6.81
CA ARG A 323 -3.47 -5.17 7.31
C ARG A 323 -4.06 -3.94 7.98
N VAL A 324 -3.77 -2.74 7.49
CA VAL A 324 -4.31 -1.47 7.99
C VAL A 324 -5.49 -1.01 7.15
N SER A 325 -6.45 -0.31 7.77
CA SER A 325 -7.39 0.49 6.98
C SER A 325 -6.64 1.68 6.39
N LEU A 326 -6.97 2.09 5.16
CA LEU A 326 -6.28 3.16 4.46
C LEU A 326 -7.29 4.03 3.72
N ALA A 327 -7.20 5.34 3.94
CA ALA A 327 -7.94 6.34 3.18
C ALA A 327 -6.93 7.18 2.38
N ALA A 328 -6.95 7.04 1.06
CA ALA A 328 -6.09 7.78 0.14
C ALA A 328 -6.94 8.80 -0.62
N CYS A 329 -6.56 10.07 -0.55
CA CYS A 329 -7.21 11.11 -1.32
C CYS A 329 -6.21 11.81 -2.24
N ALA A 330 -6.58 11.85 -3.51
CA ALA A 330 -5.87 12.51 -4.58
C ALA A 330 -6.85 13.37 -5.39
N PRO A 331 -6.36 14.40 -6.11
CA PRO A 331 -7.20 15.21 -6.98
C PRO A 331 -7.89 14.35 -8.08
N PRO A 332 -9.02 14.80 -8.64
CA PRO A 332 -9.68 14.11 -9.75
C PRO A 332 -8.72 13.98 -10.92
N GLY A 333 -8.83 12.88 -11.64
CA GLY A 333 -7.88 12.56 -12.68
C GLY A 333 -8.06 11.15 -13.24
N PRO A 334 -7.48 10.88 -14.41
CA PRO A 334 -7.65 9.64 -15.15
C PRO A 334 -7.16 8.38 -14.43
N LEU A 335 -6.33 8.53 -13.40
CA LEU A 335 -5.87 7.41 -12.57
C LEU A 335 -6.87 6.97 -11.52
N ALA A 336 -7.96 7.71 -11.29
CA ALA A 336 -9.01 7.33 -10.33
C ALA A 336 -8.42 6.85 -8.99
N SER A 337 -7.59 7.69 -8.38
CA SER A 337 -6.63 7.29 -7.34
C SER A 337 -7.09 7.57 -5.91
N THR A 338 -8.31 8.09 -5.75
CA THR A 338 -8.93 8.24 -4.43
C THR A 338 -9.62 6.93 -4.05
N MET A 339 -9.24 6.38 -2.90
CA MET A 339 -9.68 5.06 -2.48
C MET A 339 -9.78 4.92 -0.97
N LEU A 340 -10.71 4.07 -0.55
CA LEU A 340 -10.84 3.54 0.80
C LEU A 340 -10.52 2.04 0.73
N LEU A 341 -9.52 1.60 1.49
CA LEU A 341 -9.06 0.23 1.54
C LEU A 341 -9.22 -0.29 2.96
N ASP A 342 -9.84 -1.45 3.09
CA ASP A 342 -10.10 -2.03 4.40
C ASP A 342 -9.58 -3.47 4.47
N PRO A 343 -8.94 -3.89 5.57
CA PRO A 343 -8.54 -5.28 5.72
C PRO A 343 -9.77 -6.20 5.58
N PRO A 344 -9.63 -7.37 4.94
CA PRO A 344 -10.72 -8.31 4.84
C PRO A 344 -11.16 -8.71 6.24
N ALA A 345 -12.48 -8.78 6.45
CA ALA A 345 -13.09 -9.14 7.72
C ALA A 345 -12.70 -10.56 8.16
N ASP A 346 -12.55 -11.45 7.18
CA ASP A 346 -12.22 -12.86 7.39
C ASP A 346 -10.73 -13.11 7.11
N SER A 347 -10.04 -13.75 8.04
CA SER A 347 -8.77 -14.45 7.77
C SER A 347 -9.03 -15.80 7.09
N LEU A 348 -7.98 -16.48 6.63
CA LEU A 348 -8.10 -17.82 6.06
C LEU A 348 -8.76 -18.82 7.04
N TRP A 349 -8.40 -18.76 8.32
CA TRP A 349 -8.91 -19.66 9.37
C TRP A 349 -10.11 -19.08 10.13
N ASN A 350 -11.16 -18.65 9.41
CA ASN A 350 -12.41 -18.24 10.05
C ASN A 350 -13.52 -19.30 9.80
N PRO A 351 -13.96 -20.06 10.82
CA PRO A 351 -15.03 -21.05 10.67
C PRO A 351 -16.41 -20.41 10.39
N HIS A 352 -16.54 -19.10 10.59
CA HIS A 352 -17.77 -18.34 10.40
C HIS A 352 -17.51 -17.15 9.47
N ARG A 353 -17.08 -17.44 8.23
CA ARG A 353 -16.81 -16.41 7.24
C ARG A 353 -18.06 -15.56 6.97
N SER A 354 -17.86 -14.26 6.89
CA SER A 354 -18.89 -13.29 6.52
C SER A 354 -19.32 -13.41 5.06
N SER A 355 -18.44 -13.90 4.19
CA SER A 355 -18.68 -14.13 2.76
C SER A 355 -18.05 -15.45 2.26
N PRO A 356 -18.55 -16.01 1.14
CA PRO A 356 -17.90 -17.15 0.49
C PRO A 356 -16.44 -16.85 0.14
N PHE A 357 -15.56 -17.83 0.30
CA PHE A 357 -14.15 -17.70 -0.09
C PHE A 357 -14.04 -17.56 -1.61
N ASP A 358 -13.38 -16.49 -2.06
CA ASP A 358 -13.23 -16.15 -3.49
C ASP A 358 -11.85 -16.54 -4.07
N GLY A 359 -11.00 -17.14 -3.24
CA GLY A 359 -9.63 -17.49 -3.57
C GLY A 359 -8.59 -16.47 -3.14
N THR A 360 -8.97 -15.30 -2.62
CA THR A 360 -8.05 -14.30 -2.07
C THR A 360 -7.98 -14.40 -0.54
N ILE A 361 -6.81 -14.16 0.03
CA ILE A 361 -6.57 -14.28 1.47
C ILE A 361 -6.48 -12.90 2.11
N ASN A 362 -5.78 -11.97 1.47
CA ASN A 362 -5.35 -10.72 2.09
C ASN A 362 -5.64 -9.47 1.26
N ASN A 363 -6.19 -9.63 0.05
CA ASN A 363 -6.61 -8.51 -0.77
C ASN A 363 -7.63 -7.63 -0.02
N PRO A 364 -7.41 -6.31 0.12
CA PRO A 364 -8.31 -5.44 0.87
C PRO A 364 -9.64 -5.24 0.13
N VAL A 365 -10.68 -4.95 0.92
CA VAL A 365 -11.95 -4.45 0.36
C VAL A 365 -11.70 -3.04 -0.14
N CYS A 366 -11.87 -2.84 -1.45
CA CYS A 366 -11.57 -1.59 -2.12
C CYS A 366 -12.86 -0.84 -2.47
N THR A 367 -12.95 0.43 -2.09
CA THR A 367 -13.92 1.39 -2.64
C THR A 367 -13.15 2.50 -3.30
N VAL A 368 -13.34 2.71 -4.60
CA VAL A 368 -12.52 3.63 -5.42
C VAL A 368 -13.43 4.66 -6.07
N ALA A 369 -13.02 5.92 -6.05
CA ALA A 369 -13.70 7.01 -6.74
C ALA A 369 -13.44 6.93 -8.26
N GLY A 370 -14.43 7.24 -9.09
CA GLY A 370 -14.24 7.42 -10.52
C GLY A 370 -13.35 8.64 -10.84
N PRO A 371 -12.81 8.73 -12.08
CA PRO A 371 -11.92 9.82 -12.50
C PRO A 371 -12.48 11.25 -12.29
N ASP A 372 -13.80 11.40 -12.36
CA ASP A 372 -14.51 12.68 -12.28
C ASP A 372 -15.26 12.87 -10.93
N ASP A 373 -15.17 11.90 -10.02
CA ASP A 373 -15.87 11.95 -8.75
C ASP A 373 -15.19 12.96 -7.81
N GLY A 374 -15.93 14.00 -7.41
CA GLY A 374 -15.44 15.03 -6.49
C GLY A 374 -15.46 14.63 -5.01
N LEU A 375 -16.18 13.57 -4.67
CA LEU A 375 -16.43 13.12 -3.30
C LEU A 375 -16.59 11.60 -3.26
N LEU A 376 -15.84 10.95 -2.37
CA LEU A 376 -15.97 9.53 -2.05
C LEU A 376 -16.29 9.40 -0.56
N ILE A 377 -17.39 8.74 -0.22
CA ILE A 377 -17.76 8.45 1.17
C ILE A 377 -17.91 6.93 1.33
N GLY A 378 -17.35 6.40 2.42
CA GLY A 378 -17.49 5.00 2.78
C GLY A 378 -17.15 4.75 4.24
N THR A 379 -17.23 3.49 4.65
CA THR A 379 -16.91 3.06 6.01
C THR A 379 -15.63 2.24 6.00
N LEU A 380 -14.68 2.61 6.85
CA LEU A 380 -13.51 1.79 7.17
C LEU A 380 -13.70 1.12 8.52
N HIS A 381 -13.03 0.00 8.76
CA HIS A 381 -13.09 -0.76 10.02
C HIS A 381 -11.69 -0.91 10.64
N PRO A 382 -11.09 0.18 11.16
CA PRO A 382 -9.71 0.17 11.64
C PRO A 382 -9.45 -0.86 12.76
N ALA A 383 -10.48 -1.25 13.53
CA ALA A 383 -10.34 -2.30 14.53
C ALA A 383 -9.88 -3.65 13.95
N ARG A 384 -10.10 -3.90 12.65
CA ARG A 384 -9.59 -5.10 11.96
C ARG A 384 -8.07 -5.17 11.91
N ALA A 385 -7.38 -4.02 12.04
CA ALA A 385 -5.92 -3.95 12.12
C ALA A 385 -5.35 -4.69 13.34
N ALA A 386 -6.15 -4.90 14.39
CA ALA A 386 -5.76 -5.71 15.55
C ALA A 386 -5.47 -7.17 15.18
N ASN A 387 -6.04 -7.67 14.07
CA ASN A 387 -5.70 -8.98 13.51
C ASN A 387 -4.75 -8.83 12.31
N ARG A 388 -3.46 -9.05 12.55
CA ARG A 388 -2.42 -9.09 11.50
C ARG A 388 -2.18 -10.50 10.94
N GLU A 389 -2.86 -11.51 11.48
CA GLU A 389 -2.71 -12.90 11.08
C GLU A 389 -3.58 -13.22 9.84
N VAL A 390 -2.95 -13.64 8.74
CA VAL A 390 -3.65 -14.03 7.50
C VAL A 390 -3.92 -15.52 7.41
N SER A 391 -3.03 -16.30 8.00
CA SER A 391 -3.11 -17.75 8.13
C SER A 391 -2.51 -18.15 9.47
N LYS A 392 -2.79 -19.35 9.96
CA LYS A 392 -2.30 -19.86 11.23
C LYS A 392 -0.79 -19.64 11.37
N ASP A 393 -0.39 -18.99 12.47
CA ASP A 393 1.00 -18.65 12.80
C ASP A 393 1.69 -17.75 11.75
N THR A 394 0.90 -16.99 10.98
CA THR A 394 1.37 -16.11 9.89
C THR A 394 0.89 -14.67 10.11
N ASP A 395 1.55 -13.97 11.04
CA ASP A 395 1.39 -12.52 11.25
C ASP A 395 2.23 -11.75 10.21
N LEU A 396 1.58 -10.91 9.40
CA LEU A 396 2.26 -10.17 8.33
C LEU A 396 3.17 -9.04 8.79
N VAL A 397 2.96 -8.52 10.01
CA VAL A 397 3.74 -7.38 10.56
C VAL A 397 4.74 -7.89 11.59
N GLY A 398 4.25 -8.66 12.57
CA GLY A 398 5.06 -9.26 13.63
C GLY A 398 5.94 -10.41 13.14
N GLY A 399 5.49 -11.17 12.13
CA GLY A 399 6.22 -12.29 11.54
C GLY A 399 7.15 -11.93 10.38
N ARG A 400 7.37 -10.63 10.13
CA ARG A 400 8.26 -10.15 9.05
C ARG A 400 9.68 -10.71 9.15
N SER A 401 10.37 -10.77 8.01
CA SER A 401 11.78 -11.18 7.96
C SER A 401 12.69 -10.12 8.60
N LEU A 402 13.11 -10.35 9.86
CA LEU A 402 14.05 -9.48 10.56
C LEU A 402 15.42 -9.40 9.88
N ALA A 403 15.85 -10.47 9.23
CA ALA A 403 17.09 -10.48 8.47
C ALA A 403 17.02 -9.55 7.25
N ALA A 404 15.90 -9.59 6.51
CA ALA A 404 15.69 -8.69 5.39
C ALA A 404 15.52 -7.24 5.87
N ALA A 405 14.71 -7.01 6.92
CA ALA A 405 14.54 -5.69 7.52
C ALA A 405 15.85 -5.09 8.04
N ALA A 406 16.76 -5.91 8.59
CA ALA A 406 18.09 -5.48 8.98
C ALA A 406 18.88 -4.95 7.78
N VAL A 407 18.86 -5.64 6.63
CA VAL A 407 19.48 -5.14 5.39
C VAL A 407 18.90 -3.79 4.99
N LEU A 408 17.57 -3.64 5.06
CA LEU A 408 16.90 -2.39 4.68
C LEU A 408 17.28 -1.19 5.55
N SER A 409 17.66 -1.42 6.82
CA SER A 409 18.11 -0.39 7.75
C SER A 409 19.58 0.03 7.57
N GLN A 410 20.35 -0.69 6.76
CA GLN A 410 21.76 -0.37 6.49
C GLN A 410 21.89 0.60 5.32
N PRO A 411 22.96 1.42 5.27
CA PRO A 411 23.24 2.27 4.12
C PRO A 411 23.29 1.48 2.81
N ASP A 412 22.68 2.04 1.77
CA ASP A 412 22.58 1.37 0.49
C ASP A 412 23.95 1.19 -0.17
N PRO A 413 24.18 0.08 -0.89
CA PRO A 413 25.37 -0.08 -1.70
C PRO A 413 25.46 1.08 -2.71
N ALA A 414 26.68 1.58 -2.96
CA ALA A 414 26.95 2.72 -3.85
C ALA A 414 26.42 2.56 -5.29
N ASN A 415 26.01 1.35 -5.68
CA ASN A 415 25.55 1.00 -7.03
C ASN A 415 24.21 1.63 -7.44
N TRP A 416 23.44 2.19 -6.50
CA TRP A 416 22.12 2.80 -6.78
C TRP A 416 22.10 4.32 -6.62
N GLN A 417 23.26 4.95 -6.41
CA GLN A 417 23.41 6.42 -6.25
C GLN A 417 23.81 7.15 -7.55
N GLN A 418 23.76 6.50 -8.71
CA GLN A 418 24.17 7.07 -10.01
C GLN A 418 23.00 7.37 -10.94
#